data_AF-A0A2J5PXS7-F1
#
_entry.id   AF-A0A2J5PXS7-F1
#
_cell.length_a   1.000
_cell.length_b   1.000
_cell.length_c   1.000
_cell.angle_alpha   90.00
_cell.angle_beta   90.00
_cell.angle_gamma   90.00
#
_symmetry.space_group_name_H-M   'P 1'
#
loop_
_entity.id
_entity.type
_entity.pdbx_description
1 polymer ?
#
loop_
_entity_poly.entity_id
_entity_poly.type
_entity_poly.pdbx_seq_one_letter_code
_entity_poly.pdbx_strand_id
1 'polypeptide(L)'
;METVSAFTLEVRPDNIAVITIDAPGEKMNTLKAEFASEVRGIIRQIRDNKELRGAVFISAKADNFIAGADINMIARCHSAQEAEALARQGQQIMAEIHGLSIPVIAAIHGACLG
;
A
#
# COMPACT_ATOMS: atom_id res chain seq x y z
N MET A 1 -12.91 -16.33 -9.02
CA MET A 1 -13.10 -15.78 -7.67
C MET A 1 -12.64 -14.35 -7.74
N GLU A 2 -13.49 -13.38 -7.41
CA GLU A 2 -13.07 -11.98 -7.34
C GLU A 2 -12.08 -11.85 -6.18
N THR A 3 -10.84 -11.46 -6.50
CA THR A 3 -9.83 -11.17 -5.49
C THR A 3 -10.22 -9.84 -4.85
N VAL A 4 -10.59 -9.88 -3.56
CA VAL A 4 -10.88 -8.66 -2.80
C VAL A 4 -9.58 -7.90 -2.59
N SER A 5 -9.51 -6.66 -3.08
CA SER A 5 -8.35 -5.78 -2.92
C SER A 5 -8.08 -5.50 -1.44
N ALA A 6 -6.80 -5.44 -1.05
CA ALA A 6 -6.44 -5.02 0.30
C ALA A 6 -6.51 -3.50 0.50
N PHE A 7 -6.70 -2.75 -0.58
CA PHE A 7 -6.82 -1.30 -0.53
C PHE A 7 -8.17 -0.82 -1.07
N THR A 8 -8.75 0.14 -0.38
CA THR A 8 -9.89 0.93 -0.86
C THR A 8 -9.51 2.41 -0.90
N LEU A 9 -10.09 3.16 -1.84
CA LEU A 9 -9.87 4.60 -1.99
C LEU A 9 -11.23 5.30 -1.95
N GLU A 10 -11.37 6.27 -1.05
CA GLU A 10 -12.51 7.18 -0.96
C GLU A 10 -12.00 8.61 -1.12
N VAL A 11 -12.66 9.43 -1.95
CA VAL A 11 -12.37 10.86 -2.03
C VAL A 11 -13.40 11.61 -1.20
N ARG A 12 -12.95 12.29 -0.15
CA ARG A 12 -13.79 13.12 0.72
C ARG A 12 -14.16 14.43 0.02
N PRO A 13 -15.25 15.12 0.47
CA PRO A 13 -15.68 16.40 -0.13
C PRO A 13 -14.65 17.55 -0.06
N ASP A 14 -13.63 17.45 0.78
CA ASP A 14 -12.51 18.39 0.87
C ASP A 14 -11.35 18.06 -0.09
N ASN A 15 -11.59 17.17 -1.06
CA ASN A 15 -10.64 16.67 -2.05
C ASN A 15 -9.42 15.97 -1.46
N ILE A 16 -9.61 15.31 -0.31
CA ILE A 16 -8.59 14.42 0.28
C ILE A 16 -8.94 12.98 -0.06
N ALA A 17 -8.01 12.27 -0.68
CA ALA A 17 -8.13 10.83 -0.88
C ALA A 17 -7.77 10.10 0.42
N VAL A 18 -8.66 9.26 0.92
CA VAL A 18 -8.43 8.35 2.04
C VAL A 18 -8.23 6.95 1.48
N ILE A 19 -7.03 6.42 1.64
CA ILE A 19 -6.64 5.08 1.22
C ILE A 19 -6.63 4.20 2.47
N THR A 20 -7.54 3.24 2.52
CA THR A 20 -7.67 2.32 3.65
C THR A 20 -7.01 0.99 3.32
N ILE A 21 -6.13 0.54 4.20
CA ILE A 21 -5.41 -0.74 4.12
C ILE A 21 -6.13 -1.75 5.02
N ASP A 22 -6.61 -2.84 4.43
CA ASP A 22 -7.26 -3.95 5.13
C ASP A 22 -7.00 -5.27 4.39
N ALA A 23 -5.94 -5.98 4.79
CA ALA A 23 -5.63 -7.30 4.22
C ALA A 23 -6.79 -8.28 4.54
N PRO A 24 -7.53 -8.80 3.52
CA PRO A 24 -8.73 -9.59 3.77
C PRO A 24 -8.40 -10.94 4.44
N GLY A 25 -9.16 -11.28 5.47
CA GLY A 25 -8.98 -12.54 6.21
C GLY A 25 -7.73 -12.61 7.10
N GLU A 26 -6.92 -11.55 7.13
CA GLU A 26 -5.70 -11.48 7.92
C GLU A 26 -5.92 -10.69 9.21
N LYS A 27 -5.23 -11.08 10.28
CA LYS A 27 -5.23 -10.30 11.54
C LYS A 27 -4.38 -9.03 11.42
N MET A 28 -3.31 -9.09 10.62
CA MET A 28 -2.32 -8.03 10.46
C MET A 28 -2.22 -7.64 8.99
N ASN A 29 -2.00 -6.37 8.70
CA ASN A 29 -1.63 -5.96 7.35
C ASN A 29 -0.14 -6.28 7.11
N THR A 30 0.16 -7.30 6.32
CA THR A 30 1.52 -7.59 5.85
C THR A 30 1.68 -7.16 4.39
N LEU A 31 2.87 -6.70 4.00
CA LEU A 31 3.17 -6.36 2.61
C LEU A 31 3.30 -7.64 1.79
N LYS A 32 2.41 -7.81 0.82
CA LYS A 32 2.40 -8.94 -0.12
C LYS A 32 2.77 -8.46 -1.52
N ALA A 33 3.24 -9.37 -2.38
CA ALA A 33 3.68 -9.02 -3.73
C ALA A 33 2.53 -8.44 -4.58
N GLU A 34 1.30 -8.90 -4.31
CA GLU A 34 0.10 -8.45 -5.01
C GLU A 34 -0.24 -6.97 -4.71
N PHE A 35 0.22 -6.42 -3.58
CA PHE A 35 -0.03 -5.00 -3.25
C PHE A 35 0.62 -4.06 -4.27
N ALA A 36 1.67 -4.53 -4.97
CA ALA A 36 2.34 -3.74 -5.99
C ALA A 36 1.40 -3.28 -7.13
N SER A 37 0.51 -4.15 -7.60
CA SER A 37 -0.43 -3.78 -8.66
C SER A 37 -1.58 -2.93 -8.12
N GLU A 38 -2.07 -3.24 -6.91
CA GLU A 38 -3.15 -2.51 -6.24
C GLU A 38 -2.75 -1.05 -5.94
N VAL A 39 -1.58 -0.85 -5.33
CA VAL A 39 -1.04 0.49 -5.04
C VAL A 39 -0.77 1.27 -6.32
N ARG A 40 -0.29 0.63 -7.40
CA ARG A 40 -0.15 1.30 -8.70
C ARG A 40 -1.49 1.75 -9.28
N GLY A 41 -2.55 0.97 -9.09
CA GLY A 41 -3.91 1.36 -9.44
C GLY A 41 -4.35 2.62 -8.70
N ILE A 42 -4.04 2.71 -7.40
CA ILE A 42 -4.30 3.90 -6.57
C ILE A 42 -3.48 5.11 -7.02
N ILE A 43 -2.18 4.93 -7.24
CA ILE A 43 -1.28 5.99 -7.73
C ILE A 43 -1.80 6.56 -9.04
N ARG A 44 -2.29 5.70 -9.95
CA ARG A 44 -2.90 6.14 -11.21
C ARG A 44 -4.16 6.98 -10.96
N GLN A 45 -5.08 6.51 -10.13
CA GLN A 45 -6.30 7.26 -9.79
C GLN A 45 -5.97 8.64 -9.18
N ILE A 46 -4.96 8.70 -8.31
CA ILE A 46 -4.49 9.95 -7.72
C ILE A 46 -3.91 10.88 -8.80
N ARG A 47 -3.09 10.36 -9.72
CA ARG A 47 -2.49 11.16 -10.80
C ARG A 47 -3.54 11.67 -11.79
N ASP A 48 -4.58 10.91 -12.05
CA ASP A 48 -5.63 11.25 -13.01
C ASP A 48 -6.61 12.30 -12.44
N ASN A 49 -6.78 12.37 -11.12
CA ASN A 49 -7.63 13.36 -10.45
C ASN A 49 -6.85 14.62 -10.03
N LYS A 50 -6.95 15.69 -10.84
CA LYS A 50 -6.26 16.96 -10.60
C LYS A 50 -6.86 17.83 -9.49
N GLU A 51 -8.06 17.49 -9.01
CA GLU A 51 -8.72 18.23 -7.93
C GLU A 51 -8.22 17.81 -6.54
N LEU A 52 -7.54 16.65 -6.44
CA LEU A 52 -7.02 16.14 -5.17
C LEU A 52 -5.98 17.09 -4.57
N ARG A 53 -6.17 17.38 -3.29
CA ARG A 53 -5.28 18.25 -2.51
C ARG A 53 -4.28 17.48 -1.67
N GLY A 54 -4.51 16.19 -1.46
CA GLY A 54 -3.66 15.31 -0.67
C GLY A 54 -4.23 13.90 -0.59
N ALA A 55 -3.40 12.98 -0.11
CA ALA A 55 -3.77 11.59 0.14
C ALA A 55 -3.37 11.19 1.56
N VAL A 56 -4.20 10.38 2.21
CA VAL A 56 -3.96 9.84 3.56
C VAL A 56 -4.08 8.33 3.50
N PHE A 57 -3.02 7.62 3.88
CA PHE A 57 -3.07 6.18 4.15
C PHE A 57 -3.47 5.93 5.60
N ILE A 58 -4.49 5.10 5.79
CA ILE A 58 -4.97 4.62 7.09
C ILE A 58 -5.02 3.10 7.09
N SER A 59 -5.04 2.47 8.26
CA SER A 59 -5.34 1.05 8.41
C SER A 59 -6.74 0.86 9.00
N ALA A 60 -7.48 -0.10 8.49
CA ALA A 60 -8.76 -0.53 9.09
C ALA A 60 -8.57 -1.52 10.25
N LYS A 61 -7.37 -2.08 10.43
CA LYS A 61 -7.07 -2.94 11.58
C LYS A 61 -7.00 -2.11 12.85
N ALA A 62 -7.39 -2.69 13.98
CA ALA A 62 -7.56 -1.96 15.23
C ALA A 62 -6.24 -1.57 15.94
N ASP A 63 -5.14 -2.28 15.67
CA ASP A 63 -3.88 -2.16 16.43
C ASP A 63 -2.62 -2.20 15.56
N ASN A 64 -2.75 -2.20 14.23
CA ASN A 64 -1.62 -2.27 13.32
C ASN A 64 -1.84 -1.44 12.05
N PHE A 65 -0.77 -0.82 11.55
CA PHE A 65 -0.73 -0.15 10.26
C PHE A 65 -0.22 -1.11 9.19
N ILE A 66 1.06 -1.50 9.29
CA ILE A 66 1.74 -2.51 8.47
C ILE A 66 2.70 -3.28 9.39
N ALA A 67 2.56 -4.59 9.50
CA ALA A 67 3.34 -5.44 10.39
C ALA A 67 4.63 -6.00 9.76
N GLY A 68 5.05 -5.45 8.61
CA GLY A 68 6.21 -5.90 7.84
C GLY A 68 5.84 -6.70 6.60
N ALA A 69 6.86 -7.27 5.96
CA ALA A 69 6.70 -8.10 4.78
C ALA A 69 6.12 -9.48 5.13
N ASP A 70 5.29 -10.01 4.23
CA ASP A 70 4.78 -11.37 4.35
C ASP A 70 5.94 -12.39 4.27
N ILE A 71 6.07 -13.24 5.29
CA ILE A 71 7.16 -14.22 5.36
C ILE A 71 7.04 -15.31 4.29
N ASN A 72 5.83 -15.66 3.87
CA ASN A 72 5.62 -16.66 2.82
C ASN A 72 6.03 -16.10 1.46
N MET A 73 5.82 -14.80 1.22
CA MET A 73 6.34 -14.10 0.04
C MET A 73 7.86 -14.19 -0.02
N ILE A 74 8.55 -13.92 1.08
CA ILE A 74 10.02 -14.00 1.15
C ILE A 74 10.49 -15.46 0.99
N ALA A 75 9.82 -16.41 1.64
CA ALA A 75 10.16 -17.83 1.56
C ALA A 75 10.00 -18.45 0.16
N ARG A 76 9.23 -17.81 -0.72
CA ARG A 76 9.08 -18.20 -2.13
C ARG A 76 10.22 -17.73 -3.02
N CYS A 77 11.14 -16.91 -2.53
CA CYS A 77 12.36 -16.57 -3.25
C CYS A 77 13.36 -17.73 -3.13
N HIS A 78 13.66 -18.39 -4.25
CA HIS A 78 14.57 -19.52 -4.35
C HIS A 78 15.95 -19.14 -4.92
N SER A 79 16.13 -17.88 -5.31
CA SER A 79 17.39 -17.34 -5.80
C SER A 79 17.66 -15.92 -5.31
N ALA A 80 18.93 -15.50 -5.35
CA ALA A 80 19.31 -14.12 -5.02
C ALA A 80 18.64 -13.11 -5.97
N GLN A 81 18.49 -13.48 -7.24
CA GLN A 81 17.86 -12.67 -8.28
C GLN A 81 16.37 -12.44 -7.99
N GLU A 82 15.64 -13.47 -7.53
CA GLU A 82 14.24 -13.33 -7.13
C GLU A 82 14.09 -12.43 -5.91
N ALA A 83 14.95 -12.59 -4.90
CA ALA A 83 14.94 -11.74 -3.72
C ALA A 83 15.28 -10.27 -4.06
N GLU A 84 16.27 -10.04 -4.94
CA GLU A 84 16.61 -8.72 -5.44
C GLU A 84 15.44 -8.08 -6.21
N ALA A 85 14.79 -8.84 -7.10
CA ALA A 85 13.64 -8.36 -7.86
C ALA A 85 12.48 -7.97 -6.94
N LEU A 86 12.20 -8.77 -5.90
CA LEU A 86 11.19 -8.46 -4.89
C LEU A 86 11.52 -7.17 -4.13
N ALA A 87 12.76 -7.02 -3.65
CA ALA A 87 13.20 -5.82 -2.96
C ALA A 87 13.12 -4.57 -3.85
N ARG A 88 13.56 -4.70 -5.12
CA ARG A 88 13.51 -3.64 -6.13
C ARG A 88 12.08 -3.20 -6.43
N GLN A 89 11.14 -4.15 -6.50
CA GLN A 89 9.72 -3.84 -6.69
C GLN A 89 9.18 -2.98 -5.55
N GLY A 90 9.49 -3.31 -4.30
CA GLY A 90 9.12 -2.50 -3.13
C GLY A 90 9.69 -1.09 -3.18
N GLN A 91 10.99 -0.95 -3.50
CA GLN A 91 11.65 0.34 -3.65
C GLN A 91 11.01 1.21 -4.74
N GLN A 92 10.67 0.61 -5.88
CA GLN A 92 10.00 1.31 -6.98
C GLN A 92 8.64 1.87 -6.56
N ILE A 93 7.82 1.09 -5.85
CA ILE A 93 6.50 1.56 -5.39
C ILE A 93 6.66 2.75 -4.43
N MET A 94 7.59 2.67 -3.48
CA MET A 94 7.84 3.77 -2.55
C MET A 94 8.34 5.02 -3.28
N ALA A 95 9.18 4.87 -4.31
CA ALA A 95 9.59 5.97 -5.17
C ALA A 95 8.42 6.56 -5.98
N GLU A 96 7.51 5.72 -6.47
CA GLU A 96 6.31 6.16 -7.19
C GLU A 96 5.34 6.95 -6.29
N ILE A 97 5.17 6.54 -5.02
CA ILE A 97 4.41 7.28 -3.99
C ILE A 97 5.09 8.61 -3.69
N HIS A 98 6.40 8.59 -3.45
CA HIS A 98 7.19 9.81 -3.18
C HIS A 98 7.11 10.82 -4.33
N GLY A 99 7.05 10.34 -5.57
CA GLY A 99 6.95 11.18 -6.76
C GLY A 99 5.55 11.74 -7.06
N LEU A 100 4.56 11.54 -6.21
CA LEU A 100 3.24 12.16 -6.37
C LEU A 100 3.32 13.69 -6.20
N SER A 101 2.57 14.43 -7.02
CA SER A 101 2.55 15.90 -7.00
C SER A 101 1.72 16.51 -5.87
N ILE A 102 1.13 15.67 -5.02
CA ILE A 102 0.29 16.07 -3.88
C ILE A 102 0.91 15.54 -2.58
N PRO A 103 0.69 16.21 -1.44
CA PRO A 103 1.10 15.68 -0.14
C PRO A 103 0.49 14.30 0.14
N VAL A 104 1.31 13.38 0.64
CA VAL A 104 0.89 12.05 1.09
C VAL A 104 1.19 11.91 2.57
N ILE A 105 0.19 11.54 3.35
CA ILE A 105 0.25 11.39 4.80
C ILE A 105 0.03 9.91 5.13
N ALA A 106 0.83 9.37 6.04
CA ALA A 106 0.55 8.08 6.68
C ALA A 106 0.05 8.34 8.11
N ALA A 107 -1.18 7.93 8.42
CA ALA A 107 -1.76 8.06 9.75
C ALA A 107 -1.60 6.73 10.51
N ILE A 108 -0.47 6.61 11.21
CA ILE A 108 -0.04 5.41 11.91
C ILE A 108 -0.57 5.42 13.35
N HIS A 109 -1.41 4.44 13.71
CA HIS A 109 -2.00 4.31 15.06
C HIS A 109 -1.59 3.02 15.79
N GLY A 110 -0.69 2.22 15.20
CA GLY A 110 -0.32 0.90 15.70
C GLY A 110 0.99 0.41 15.09
N ALA A 111 1.22 -0.91 15.14
CA ALA A 111 2.45 -1.52 14.61
C ALA A 111 2.74 -1.08 13.16
N CYS A 112 3.92 -0.52 12.95
CA CYS A 112 4.44 -0.08 11.64
C CYS A 112 5.91 -0.51 11.55
N LEU A 113 6.14 -1.73 11.10
CA LEU A 113 7.44 -2.41 11.18
C LEU A 113 7.94 -2.74 9.78
N GLY A 114 9.26 -2.66 9.58
CA GLY A 114 9.93 -2.95 8.31
C GLY A 114 10.68 -1.75 7.72
#